data_AF-A0A359MA70-F1
#
_entry.id   AF-A0A359MA70-F1
#
_cell.length_a   1.000
_cell.length_b   1.000
_cell.length_c   1.000
_cell.angle_alpha   90.00
_cell.angle_beta   90.00
_cell.angle_gamma   90.00
#
_symmetry.space_group_name_H-M   'P 1'
#
loop_
_entity.id
_entity.type
_entity.pdbx_description
1 polymer ?
#
loop_
_entity_poly.entity_id
_entity_poly.type
_entity_poly.pdbx_seq_one_letter_code
_entity_poly.pdbx_strand_id
1 'polypeptide(L)' 'GMDAVIVGRSNIVGFPVARLLMDQGATITVCHRQTKDLASHTRQADLLVVASGKPNLVTKDMVKPGAIVIDVGV' A
#
# COMPACT_ATOMS: atom_id res chain seq x y z
N GLY A 1 3.38 -15.90 -0.06
CA GLY A 1 3.90 -14.63 0.46
C GLY A 1 2.76 -13.85 1.07
N MET A 2 3.05 -12.75 1.76
CA MET A 2 2.01 -11.79 2.17
C MET A 2 1.51 -10.99 0.98
N ASP A 3 0.24 -10.60 0.98
CA ASP A 3 -0.29 -9.64 0.01
C ASP A 3 0.06 -8.21 0.47
N ALA A 4 1.03 -7.60 -0.21
CA ALA A 4 1.48 -6.25 0.07
C ALA A 4 0.88 -5.24 -0.93
N VAL A 5 0.16 -4.25 -0.41
CA VAL A 5 -0.40 -3.15 -1.18
C VAL A 5 0.36 -1.87 -0.88
N ILE A 6 0.90 -1.23 -1.91
CA ILE A 6 1.62 0.04 -1.80
C ILE A 6 0.77 1.14 -2.44
N VAL A 7 0.33 2.11 -1.65
CA VAL A 7 -0.42 3.29 -2.11
C VAL A 7 0.54 4.45 -2.31
N GLY A 8 1.11 4.55 -3.51
CA GLY A 8 2.13 5.52 -3.87
C GLY A 8 3.13 4.90 -4.85
N ARG A 9 3.43 5.61 -5.94
CA ARG A 9 4.30 5.12 -7.03
C ARG A 9 5.48 6.06 -7.32
N SER A 10 6.01 6.69 -6.27
CA SER A 10 7.18 7.55 -6.39
C SER A 10 8.47 6.72 -6.54
N ASN A 11 9.50 7.33 -7.12
CA ASN A 11 10.83 6.73 -7.22
C ASN A 11 11.57 6.69 -5.88
N ILE A 12 11.10 7.44 -4.87
CA ILE A 12 11.77 7.57 -3.56
C ILE A 12 11.28 6.51 -2.58
N VAL A 13 9.98 6.18 -2.60
CA VAL A 13 9.39 5.26 -1.62
C VAL A 13 8.65 4.12 -2.32
N GLY A 14 7.66 4.43 -3.15
CA GLY A 14 6.74 3.44 -3.70
C GLY A 14 7.42 2.29 -4.44
N PHE A 15 8.19 2.61 -5.48
CA PHE A 15 8.89 1.60 -6.27
C PHE A 15 10.02 0.87 -5.52
N PRO A 16 10.91 1.56 -4.77
CA PRO A 16 11.92 0.87 -3.97
C PRO A 16 11.32 -0.12 -2.97
N VAL A 17 10.27 0.27 -2.24
CA VAL A 17 9.61 -0.62 -1.25
C VAL A 17 8.94 -1.80 -1.93
N ALA A 18 8.20 -1.57 -3.03
CA ALA A 18 7.59 -2.65 -3.80
C ALA A 18 8.62 -3.68 -4.27
N ARG A 19 9.79 -3.23 -4.73
CA ARG A 19 10.88 -4.12 -5.16
C ARG A 19 11.47 -4.91 -3.99
N LEU A 20 11.78 -4.25 -2.88
CA LEU A 20 12.33 -4.90 -1.69
C LEU A 20 11.38 -6.00 -1.17
N LEU A 21 10.08 -5.73 -1.11
CA LEU A 21 9.09 -6.71 -0.68
C LEU A 21 8.92 -7.86 -1.69
N MET A 22 8.99 -7.56 -2.99
CA MET A 22 8.98 -8.58 -4.05
C MET A 22 10.18 -9.52 -3.93
N ASP A 23 11.37 -8.98 -3.67
CA ASP A 23 12.60 -9.77 -3.47
C ASP A 23 12.52 -10.67 -2.22
N GLN A 24 11.67 -10.32 -1.24
CA GLN A 24 11.34 -11.16 -0.08
C GLN A 24 10.17 -12.12 -0.30
N GLY A 25 9.61 -12.19 -1.52
CA GLY A 25 8.55 -13.14 -1.89
C GLY A 25 7.12 -12.69 -1.54
N ALA A 26 6.89 -11.40 -1.33
CA ALA A 26 5.54 -10.85 -1.19
C ALA A 26 4.82 -10.75 -2.56
N THR A 27 3.49 -10.93 -2.55
CA THR A 27 2.63 -10.61 -3.70
C THR A 27 2.39 -9.11 -3.70
N ILE A 28 2.69 -8.41 -4.80
CA ILE A 28 2.69 -6.95 -4.82
C ILE A 28 1.51 -6.40 -5.62
N THR A 29 0.76 -5.46 -5.03
CA THR A 29 -0.15 -4.56 -5.74
C THR A 29 0.28 -3.11 -5.52
N VAL A 30 0.54 -2.37 -6.61
CA VAL A 30 0.86 -0.94 -6.54
C VAL A 30 -0.36 -0.12 -6.93
N CYS A 31 -0.84 0.72 -6.02
CA CYS A 31 -1.93 1.65 -6.22
C CYS A 31 -1.46 3.11 -6.18
N HIS A 32 -2.34 4.01 -6.60
CA HIS A 32 -2.14 5.46 -6.54
C HIS A 32 -3.47 6.19 -6.36
N ARG A 33 -3.43 7.50 -6.20
CA ARG A 33 -4.60 8.35 -5.92
C ARG A 33 -5.72 8.27 -6.97
N GLN A 34 -5.37 7.92 -8.21
CA GLN A 34 -6.31 7.71 -9.34
C GLN A 34 -6.70 6.24 -9.56
N THR A 35 -6.26 5.31 -8.70
CA THR A 35 -6.64 3.89 -8.83
C THR A 35 -8.14 3.78 -8.60
N LYS A 36 -8.84 3.17 -9.57
CA LYS A 36 -10.27 2.90 -9.46
C LYS A 36 -10.49 1.92 -8.31
N ASP A 37 -11.44 2.25 -7.43
CA ASP A 37 -11.77 1.44 -6.25
C ASP A 37 -10.53 1.05 -5.41
N LEU A 38 -9.79 2.07 -4.97
CA LEU A 38 -8.63 1.90 -4.09
C LEU A 38 -8.95 1.06 -2.84
N ALA A 39 -10.20 1.13 -2.36
CA ALA A 39 -10.66 0.42 -1.19
C ALA A 39 -10.66 -1.11 -1.40
N SER A 40 -11.03 -1.58 -2.60
CA SER A 40 -11.00 -3.02 -2.93
C SER A 40 -9.60 -3.63 -2.78
N HIS A 41 -8.56 -2.92 -3.22
CA HIS A 41 -7.17 -3.37 -3.11
C HIS A 41 -6.68 -3.32 -1.66
N THR A 42 -6.88 -2.18 -0.99
CA THR A 42 -6.37 -1.94 0.37
C THR A 42 -6.99 -2.87 1.42
N ARG A 43 -8.24 -3.31 1.22
CA ARG A 43 -8.91 -4.30 2.09
C ARG A 43 -8.40 -5.74 1.91
N GLN A 44 -7.66 -6.02 0.84
CA GLN A 44 -7.04 -7.33 0.61
C GLN A 44 -5.63 -7.41 1.22
N ALA A 45 -5.03 -6.26 1.58
CA ALA A 45 -3.65 -6.16 2.03
C ALA A 45 -3.44 -6.83 3.39
N ASP A 46 -2.48 -7.75 3.48
CA ASP A 46 -1.87 -8.16 4.74
C ASP A 46 -0.87 -7.10 5.24
N LEU A 47 -0.18 -6.46 4.28
CA LEU A 47 0.72 -5.33 4.51
C LEU A 47 0.29 -4.14 3.64
N LEU A 48 -0.03 -3.02 4.26
CA LEU A 48 -0.43 -1.80 3.58
C LEU A 48 0.62 -0.69 3.80
N VAL A 49 1.29 -0.27 2.74
CA VAL A 49 2.25 0.85 2.76
C VAL A 49 1.60 2.08 2.16
N VAL A 50 1.44 3.15 2.94
CA VAL A 50 0.82 4.40 2.48
C VAL A 50 1.91 5.46 2.25
N ALA A 51 2.14 5.81 0.99
CA ALA A 51 3.20 6.73 0.57
C ALA A 51 2.69 7.76 -0.46
N SER A 52 1.45 8.23 -0.29
CA SER A 52 0.77 9.09 -1.27
C SER A 52 0.86 10.59 -1.00
N GLY A 53 1.41 11.01 0.15
CA GLY A 53 1.46 12.43 0.56
C GLY A 53 0.08 13.10 0.56
N LYS A 54 -0.98 12.32 0.83
CA LYS A 54 -2.37 12.79 0.85
C LYS A 54 -2.95 12.50 2.23
N PRO A 55 -3.30 13.54 3.00
CA PRO A 55 -4.12 13.34 4.19
C PRO A 55 -5.43 12.64 3.84
N ASN A 56 -5.79 11.62 4.63
CA ASN A 56 -7.07 10.90 4.53
C ASN A 56 -7.34 10.21 3.18
N LEU A 57 -6.32 9.83 2.41
CA LEU A 57 -6.55 8.99 1.20
C LEU A 57 -7.00 7.57 1.55
N VAL A 58 -6.39 7.02 2.59
CA VAL A 58 -6.72 5.70 3.13
C VAL A 58 -7.42 5.93 4.46
N THR A 59 -8.63 5.40 4.59
CA THR A 59 -9.45 5.50 5.80
C THR A 59 -9.48 4.18 6.54
N LYS A 60 -9.94 4.19 7.80
CA LYS A 60 -9.97 2.99 8.66
C LYS A 60 -10.74 1.81 8.05
N ASP A 61 -11.84 2.08 7.34
CA ASP A 61 -12.67 1.06 6.69
C ASP A 61 -12.01 0.44 5.44
N MET A 62 -10.93 1.04 4.95
CA MET A 62 -10.13 0.51 3.85
C MET A 62 -9.04 -0.46 4.31
N VAL A 63 -8.84 -0.62 5.62
CA VAL A 63 -7.77 -1.47 6.19
C VAL A 63 -8.36 -2.80 6.63
N LYS A 64 -7.77 -3.91 6.17
CA LYS A 64 -8.11 -5.26 6.62
C LYS A 64 -7.84 -5.40 8.13
N PRO A 65 -8.78 -5.95 8.93
CA PRO A 65 -8.51 -6.25 10.34
C PRO A 65 -7.27 -7.14 10.48
N GLY A 66 -6.33 -6.71 11.33
CA GLY A 66 -5.06 -7.42 11.52
C GLY A 66 -3.97 -7.12 10.47
N ALA A 67 -4.22 -6.24 9.50
CA ALA A 67 -3.18 -5.81 8.57
C ALA A 67 -2.09 -4.99 9.28
N ILE A 68 -0.86 -5.17 8.81
CA ILE A 68 0.26 -4.30 9.17
C ILE A 68 0.16 -3.05 8.32
N VAL A 69 0.17 -1.88 8.95
CA VAL A 69 0.10 -0.58 8.26
C VAL A 69 1.41 0.17 8.47
N ILE A 70 2.05 0.57 7.37
CA ILE A 70 3.22 1.45 7.36
C ILE A 70 2.78 2.77 6.73
N ASP A 71 2.58 3.80 7.56
CA ASP A 71 2.28 5.15 7.09
C ASP A 71 3.58 5.94 6.93
N VAL A 72 3.88 6.33 5.69
CA VAL A 72 5.08 7.10 5.29
C VAL A 72 4.70 8.56 5.00
N GLY A 73 3.42 8.93 5.15
CA GLY A 73 2.97 10.31 5.01
C GLY A 73 3.56 11.20 6.12
N VAL A 74 4.02 12.39 5.72
CA VAL A 74 4.38 13.51 6.61
C VAL A 74 3.45 14.67 6.31
#